data_AF-A0A3D4JDS7-F1
#
_entry.id   AF-A0A3D4JDS7-F1
#
_cell.length_a   1.000
_cell.length_b   1.000
_cell.length_c   1.000
_cell.angle_alpha   90.00
_cell.angle_beta   90.00
_cell.angle_gamma   90.00
#
_symmetry.space_group_name_H-M   'P 1'
#
loop_
_entity.id
_entity.type
_entity.pdbx_description
1 polymer ?
#
loop_
_entity_poly.entity_id
_entity_poly.type
_entity_poly.pdbx_seq_one_letter_code
_entity_poly.pdbx_strand_id
1 'polypeptide(L)'
;DVVLVYGNMLAVDENGNTFNTLNYKQLTLEDLICFQIIGQPAIFFRSSALQKTNGLNLGFHFLLDHLFWIEIAQHGKILHVNQTWSAARYHAEAKNRAKAAEFGKEAFHILSLVEQDKNLSPIFDKVKNRAIASAHRVDARYLLDGDLPKQALLAWFKSFWLHPPTGLSRMNIFTSSLLEILGLGQLRDKILAQRKNRYQ
;
A
#
# COMPACT_ATOMS: atom_id res chain seq x y z
N ASP A 1 -9.80 20.18 13.17
CA ASP A 1 -8.46 20.63 12.76
C ASP A 1 -7.84 19.61 11.80
N VAL A 2 -6.90 20.04 10.95
CA VAL A 2 -6.12 19.15 10.06
C VAL A 2 -4.93 18.63 10.85
N VAL A 3 -4.75 17.32 10.94
CA VAL A 3 -3.69 16.68 11.75
C VAL A 3 -2.57 16.07 10.91
N LEU A 4 -2.87 15.74 9.65
CA LEU A 4 -1.93 15.13 8.70
C LEU A 4 -2.17 15.76 7.32
N VAL A 5 -1.09 16.15 6.66
CA VAL A 5 -1.10 16.65 5.28
C VAL A 5 -0.15 15.82 4.42
N TYR A 6 -0.50 15.62 3.16
CA TYR A 6 0.34 14.86 2.24
C TYR A 6 0.23 15.34 0.80
N GLY A 7 1.34 15.18 0.08
CA GLY A 7 1.46 15.50 -1.34
C GLY A 7 1.61 14.25 -2.21
N ASN A 8 1.69 14.47 -3.51
CA ASN A 8 2.05 13.45 -4.49
C ASN A 8 3.56 13.14 -4.42
N MET A 9 3.96 11.99 -4.95
CA MET A 9 5.36 11.58 -4.96
C MET A 9 5.80 11.02 -6.31
N LEU A 10 7.08 11.16 -6.63
CA LEU A 10 7.71 10.53 -7.79
C LEU A 10 8.34 9.20 -7.39
N ALA A 11 8.28 8.22 -8.28
CA ALA A 11 9.16 7.06 -8.25
C ALA A 11 10.32 7.33 -9.21
N VAL A 12 11.54 7.28 -8.67
CA VAL A 12 12.77 7.53 -9.42
C VAL A 12 13.69 6.32 -9.36
N ASP A 13 14.50 6.12 -10.40
CA ASP A 13 15.53 5.09 -10.40
C ASP A 13 16.82 5.55 -9.69
N GLU A 14 17.84 4.70 -9.70
CA GLU A 14 19.14 4.97 -9.08
C GLU A 14 19.86 6.22 -9.62
N ASN A 15 19.57 6.59 -10.87
CA ASN A 15 20.11 7.78 -11.53
C ASN A 15 19.24 9.02 -11.32
N GLY A 16 18.15 8.90 -10.55
CA GLY A 16 17.20 9.98 -10.30
C GLY A 16 16.19 10.21 -11.43
N ASN A 17 16.15 9.34 -12.44
CA ASN A 17 15.18 9.47 -13.52
C ASN A 17 13.80 9.02 -13.04
N THR A 18 12.79 9.87 -13.23
CA THR A 18 11.40 9.53 -12.91
C THR A 18 10.88 8.47 -13.87
N PHE A 19 10.25 7.42 -13.32
CA PHE A 19 9.58 6.40 -14.12
C PHE A 19 8.12 6.16 -13.70
N ASN A 20 7.66 6.81 -12.64
CA ASN A 20 6.25 6.82 -12.25
C ASN A 20 5.91 8.04 -11.40
N THR A 21 4.68 8.52 -11.50
CA THR A 21 4.13 9.54 -10.59
C THR A 21 3.00 8.92 -9.78
N LEU A 22 3.12 8.94 -8.45
CA LEU A 22 2.07 8.51 -7.54
C LEU A 22 1.23 9.73 -7.17
N ASN A 23 0.13 9.90 -7.91
CA ASN A 23 -0.89 10.89 -7.60
C ASN A 23 -1.90 10.29 -6.61
N TYR A 24 -2.08 10.96 -5.48
CA TYR A 24 -3.07 10.56 -4.49
C TYR A 24 -4.39 11.27 -4.73
N LYS A 25 -5.47 10.63 -4.25
CA LYS A 25 -6.76 11.28 -4.05
C LYS A 25 -6.80 11.82 -2.62
N GLN A 26 -7.78 12.68 -2.31
CA GLN A 26 -8.15 12.95 -0.93
C GLN A 26 -8.65 11.64 -0.27
N LEU A 27 -7.85 11.15 0.68
CA LEU A 27 -8.12 9.97 1.49
C LEU A 27 -8.93 10.32 2.73
N THR A 28 -9.61 9.31 3.27
CA THR A 28 -10.21 9.29 4.61
C THR A 28 -9.52 8.29 5.53
N LEU A 29 -9.91 8.23 6.81
CA LEU A 29 -9.43 7.20 7.74
C LEU A 29 -9.82 5.78 7.26
N GLU A 30 -11.02 5.61 6.71
CA GLU A 30 -11.44 4.36 6.08
C GLU A 30 -10.54 3.95 4.90
N ASP A 31 -10.11 4.93 4.09
CA ASP A 31 -9.18 4.67 3.00
C ASP A 31 -7.82 4.17 3.54
N LEU A 32 -7.31 4.74 4.63
CA LEU A 32 -6.08 4.27 5.29
C LEU A 32 -6.25 2.85 5.82
N ILE A 33 -7.34 2.56 6.55
CA ILE A 33 -7.68 1.20 7.02
C ILE A 33 -7.80 0.21 5.85
N CYS A 34 -8.18 0.69 4.66
CA CYS A 34 -8.22 -0.08 3.42
C CYS A 34 -6.91 -0.03 2.60
N PHE A 35 -5.77 0.19 3.26
CA PHE A 35 -4.43 0.16 2.66
C PHE A 35 -4.29 1.05 1.42
N GLN A 36 -4.87 2.25 1.46
CA GLN A 36 -4.43 3.35 0.61
C GLN A 36 -3.15 3.93 1.23
N ILE A 37 -2.02 3.31 0.89
CA ILE A 37 -0.71 3.64 1.45
C ILE A 37 -0.20 4.95 0.83
N ILE A 38 0.09 5.92 1.68
CA ILE A 38 0.77 7.15 1.32
C ILE A 38 2.28 6.92 1.53
N GLY A 39 3.11 7.39 0.61
CA GLY A 39 4.56 7.29 0.76
C GLY A 39 5.05 8.17 1.92
N GLN A 40 5.86 7.56 2.79
CA GLN A 40 6.48 8.22 3.95
C GLN A 40 7.08 9.60 3.65
N PRO A 41 7.87 9.84 2.57
CA PRO A 41 8.51 11.14 2.38
C PRO A 41 7.55 12.24 1.92
N ALA A 42 6.28 11.92 1.65
CA ALA A 42 5.27 12.88 1.20
C ALA A 42 4.31 13.33 2.32
N ILE A 43 4.58 13.02 3.59
CA ILE A 43 3.69 13.29 4.72
C ILE A 43 4.31 14.28 5.72
N PHE A 44 3.47 15.19 6.22
CA PHE A 44 3.72 15.93 7.46
C PHE A 44 2.52 15.81 8.40
N PHE A 45 2.76 15.81 9.70
CA PHE A 45 1.71 15.75 10.72
C PHE A 45 1.99 16.73 11.86
N ARG A 46 0.93 17.12 12.57
CA ARG A 46 1.06 18.02 13.72
C ARG A 46 1.68 17.30 14.90
N SER A 47 2.63 17.94 15.58
CA SER A 47 3.19 17.44 16.84
C SER A 47 2.13 17.19 17.91
N SER A 48 1.06 18.00 17.95
CA SER A 48 -0.05 17.81 18.89
C SER A 48 -0.90 16.57 18.60
N ALA A 49 -0.87 16.04 17.38
CA ALA A 49 -1.48 14.75 17.06
C ALA A 49 -0.57 13.60 17.47
N LEU A 50 0.75 13.70 17.24
CA LEU A 50 1.74 12.71 17.70
C LEU A 50 1.63 12.46 19.21
N GLN A 51 1.50 13.52 20.02
CA GLN A 51 1.36 13.42 21.48
C GLN A 51 0.13 12.64 21.96
N LYS A 52 -0.84 12.38 21.08
CA LYS A 52 -2.05 11.60 21.39
C LYS A 52 -1.95 10.13 20.97
N THR A 53 -0.83 9.75 20.35
CA THR A 53 -0.56 8.39 19.89
C THR A 53 0.54 7.75 20.74
N ASN A 54 0.68 6.43 20.61
CA ASN A 54 1.81 5.69 21.20
C ASN A 54 3.10 5.79 20.37
N GLY A 55 3.13 6.63 19.33
CA GLY A 55 4.26 6.74 18.40
C GLY A 55 4.37 5.54 17.46
N LEU A 56 5.58 5.32 16.92
CA LEU A 56 5.87 4.20 16.03
C LEU A 56 5.89 2.88 16.81
N ASN A 57 5.16 1.88 16.31
CA ASN A 57 5.20 0.53 16.85
C ASN A 57 6.39 -0.24 16.26
N LEU A 58 7.44 -0.44 17.06
CA LEU A 58 8.68 -1.12 16.66
C LEU A 58 8.53 -2.63 16.41
N GLY A 59 7.35 -3.21 16.70
CA GLY A 59 7.00 -4.58 16.29
C GLY A 59 6.72 -4.73 14.79
N PHE A 60 6.63 -3.63 14.05
CA PHE A 60 6.47 -3.61 12.60
C PHE A 60 7.80 -3.26 11.92
N HIS A 61 8.09 -3.94 10.81
CA HIS A 61 9.25 -3.72 9.98
C HIS A 61 8.91 -3.07 8.64
N PHE A 62 7.71 -3.29 8.10
CA PHE A 62 7.36 -2.93 6.73
C PHE A 62 6.23 -1.90 6.62
N LEU A 63 5.23 -1.98 7.50
CA LEU A 63 4.04 -1.13 7.50
C LEU A 63 3.95 -0.26 8.76
N LEU A 64 5.07 -0.03 9.44
CA LEU A 64 5.17 0.79 10.65
C LEU A 64 4.61 2.20 10.44
N ASP A 65 4.95 2.84 9.32
CA ASP A 65 4.46 4.18 8.98
C ASP A 65 2.96 4.14 8.70
N HIS A 66 2.48 3.09 8.05
CA HIS A 66 1.07 2.99 7.67
C HIS A 66 0.16 2.86 8.89
N LEU A 67 0.54 2.02 9.86
CA LEU A 67 -0.15 1.95 11.14
C LEU A 67 -0.13 3.31 11.83
N PHE A 68 1.03 3.97 11.86
CA PHE A 68 1.17 5.27 12.48
C PHE A 68 0.30 6.36 11.82
N TRP A 69 0.11 6.33 10.51
CA TRP A 69 -0.83 7.23 9.82
C TRP A 69 -2.28 7.00 10.23
N ILE A 70 -2.69 5.75 10.45
CA ILE A 70 -4.01 5.42 10.98
C ILE A 70 -4.18 6.02 12.37
N GLU A 71 -3.20 5.83 13.26
CA GLU A 71 -3.18 6.40 14.62
C GLU A 71 -3.33 7.93 14.62
N ILE A 72 -2.53 8.64 13.82
CA ILE A 72 -2.61 10.10 13.71
C ILE A 72 -3.97 10.55 13.17
N ALA A 73 -4.50 9.86 12.16
CA ALA A 73 -5.74 10.23 11.49
C ALA A 73 -7.00 10.06 12.37
N GLN A 74 -6.92 9.32 13.48
CA GLN A 74 -7.99 9.25 14.49
C GLN A 74 -8.28 10.62 15.13
N HIS A 75 -7.29 11.52 15.16
CA HIS A 75 -7.37 12.75 15.93
C HIS A 75 -7.78 13.98 15.11
N GLY A 76 -8.10 13.83 13.83
CA GLY A 76 -8.58 14.95 13.01
C GLY A 76 -8.61 14.66 11.52
N LYS A 77 -8.68 15.75 10.72
CA LYS A 77 -8.78 15.63 9.25
C LYS A 77 -7.41 15.36 8.64
N ILE A 78 -7.39 14.51 7.62
CA ILE A 78 -6.25 14.36 6.71
C ILE A 78 -6.50 15.20 5.46
N LEU A 79 -5.48 15.89 4.94
CA LEU A 79 -5.61 16.77 3.78
C LEU A 79 -4.59 16.42 2.70
N HIS A 80 -5.09 16.17 1.49
CA HIS A 80 -4.26 16.04 0.31
C HIS A 80 -3.98 17.42 -0.29
N VAL A 81 -2.72 17.66 -0.66
CA VAL A 81 -2.32 18.79 -1.47
C VAL A 81 -1.90 18.27 -2.83
N ASN A 82 -2.55 18.77 -3.89
CA ASN A 82 -2.25 18.35 -5.26
C ASN A 82 -0.94 18.98 -5.79
N GLN A 83 0.17 18.66 -5.13
CA GLN A 83 1.53 19.06 -5.45
C GLN A 83 2.47 17.90 -5.20
N THR A 84 3.54 17.81 -5.99
CA THR A 84 4.58 16.81 -5.77
C THR A 84 5.55 17.32 -4.71
N TRP A 85 5.72 16.57 -3.62
CA TRP A 85 6.58 16.96 -2.50
C TRP A 85 7.84 16.13 -2.36
N SER A 86 7.87 14.92 -2.94
CA SER A 86 8.99 14.01 -2.75
C SER A 86 9.21 13.08 -3.93
N ALA A 87 10.39 12.46 -3.94
CA ALA A 87 10.76 11.39 -4.85
C ALA A 87 11.33 10.23 -4.03
N ALA A 88 10.84 9.01 -4.26
CA ALA A 88 11.37 7.80 -3.65
C ALA A 88 12.15 6.99 -4.69
N ARG A 89 13.36 6.58 -4.31
CA ARG A 89 14.17 5.65 -5.11
C ARG A 89 13.65 4.24 -4.93
N TYR A 90 13.40 3.55 -6.04
CA TYR A 90 13.06 2.13 -6.04
C TYR A 90 14.26 1.31 -6.49
N HIS A 91 14.79 0.49 -5.58
CA HIS A 91 15.90 -0.43 -5.87
C HIS A 91 15.36 -1.76 -6.40
N ALA A 92 15.90 -2.24 -7.52
CA ALA A 92 15.50 -3.49 -8.16
C ALA A 92 15.82 -4.75 -7.32
N GLU A 93 16.71 -4.61 -6.32
CA GLU A 93 17.22 -5.71 -5.50
C GLU A 93 16.30 -6.14 -4.35
N ALA A 94 15.12 -5.51 -4.20
CA ALA A 94 14.17 -5.83 -3.11
C ALA A 94 13.40 -7.16 -3.30
N LYS A 95 13.88 -8.08 -4.14
CA LYS A 95 13.23 -9.37 -4.45
C LYS A 95 13.53 -10.46 -3.41
N ASN A 96 13.22 -10.21 -2.13
CA ASN A 96 13.33 -11.23 -1.10
C ASN A 96 11.95 -11.85 -0.80
N ARG A 97 11.78 -13.12 -1.18
CA ARG A 97 10.58 -13.96 -0.91
C ARG A 97 10.12 -13.92 0.54
N ALA A 98 11.06 -14.01 1.48
CA ALA A 98 10.74 -13.98 2.91
C ALA A 98 10.13 -12.62 3.30
N LYS A 99 10.75 -11.52 2.84
CA LYS A 99 10.22 -10.16 3.09
C LYS A 99 8.82 -9.99 2.49
N ALA A 100 8.59 -10.51 1.29
CA ALA A 100 7.28 -10.44 0.62
C ALA A 100 6.13 -11.04 1.44
N ALA A 101 6.35 -12.20 2.06
CA ALA A 101 5.33 -12.84 2.91
C ALA A 101 5.09 -12.07 4.23
N GLU A 102 6.13 -11.44 4.80
CA GLU A 102 5.99 -10.64 6.01
C GLU A 102 5.15 -9.37 5.81
N PHE A 103 5.17 -8.74 4.62
CA PHE A 103 4.28 -7.61 4.31
C PHE A 103 2.80 -7.98 4.45
N GLY A 104 2.41 -9.15 3.95
CA GLY A 104 1.03 -9.64 4.07
C GLY A 104 0.64 -9.86 5.53
N LYS A 105 1.53 -10.48 6.32
CA LYS A 105 1.32 -10.69 7.77
C LYS A 105 1.13 -9.38 8.52
N GLU A 106 1.97 -8.39 8.27
CA GLU A 106 1.83 -7.07 8.90
C GLU A 106 0.52 -6.37 8.51
N ALA A 107 0.06 -6.51 7.26
CA ALA A 107 -1.22 -5.95 6.86
C ALA A 107 -2.38 -6.56 7.68
N PHE A 108 -2.41 -7.89 7.83
CA PHE A 108 -3.43 -8.53 8.69
C PHE A 108 -3.25 -8.20 10.17
N HIS A 109 -2.02 -8.03 10.64
CA HIS A 109 -1.77 -7.61 12.00
C HIS A 109 -2.32 -6.20 12.27
N ILE A 110 -2.13 -5.25 11.35
CA ILE A 110 -2.76 -3.93 11.43
C ILE A 110 -4.27 -4.06 11.59
N LEU A 111 -4.93 -4.87 10.74
CA LEU A 111 -6.39 -5.04 10.86
C LEU A 111 -6.81 -5.61 12.20
N SER A 112 -6.04 -6.55 12.77
CA SER A 112 -6.31 -7.08 14.11
C SER A 112 -6.22 -6.01 15.22
N LEU A 113 -5.28 -5.07 15.10
CA LEU A 113 -5.14 -3.96 16.04
C LEU A 113 -6.29 -2.95 15.87
N VAL A 114 -6.63 -2.62 14.62
CA VAL A 114 -7.75 -1.74 14.28
C VAL A 114 -9.08 -2.31 14.79
N GLU A 115 -9.29 -3.62 14.69
CA GLU A 115 -10.52 -4.29 15.18
C GLU A 115 -10.63 -4.28 16.71
N GLN A 116 -9.50 -4.32 17.42
CA GLN A 116 -9.44 -4.30 18.90
C GLN A 116 -9.51 -2.90 19.50
N ASP A 117 -9.13 -1.87 18.73
CA ASP A 117 -9.19 -0.48 19.18
C ASP A 117 -10.64 0.03 19.25
N LYS A 118 -11.03 0.58 20.39
CA LYS A 118 -12.41 1.01 20.65
C LYS A 118 -12.89 2.16 19.76
N ASN A 119 -11.97 3.02 19.30
CA ASN A 119 -12.29 4.16 18.45
C ASN A 119 -12.31 3.77 16.97
N LEU A 120 -11.42 2.86 16.57
CA LEU A 120 -11.30 2.40 15.18
C LEU A 120 -12.28 1.29 14.82
N SER A 121 -12.63 0.40 15.75
CA SER A 121 -13.47 -0.77 15.49
C SER A 121 -14.82 -0.41 14.84
N PRO A 122 -15.58 0.62 15.28
CA PRO A 122 -16.81 1.04 14.60
C PRO A 122 -16.62 1.57 13.18
N ILE A 123 -15.43 2.09 12.86
CA ILE A 123 -15.08 2.57 11.51
C ILE A 123 -14.69 1.37 10.66
N PHE A 124 -13.89 0.46 11.22
CA PHE A 124 -13.49 -0.78 10.57
C PHE A 124 -14.69 -1.64 10.19
N ASP A 125 -15.68 -1.80 11.08
CA ASP A 125 -16.88 -2.59 10.80
C ASP A 125 -17.63 -2.13 9.55
N LYS A 126 -17.68 -0.81 9.30
CA LYS A 126 -18.30 -0.24 8.09
C LYS A 126 -17.58 -0.62 6.80
N VAL A 127 -16.28 -0.90 6.88
CA VAL A 127 -15.43 -1.20 5.72
C VAL A 127 -14.76 -2.57 5.79
N LYS A 128 -15.18 -3.46 6.69
CA LYS A 128 -14.50 -4.72 7.04
C LYS A 128 -14.11 -5.54 5.81
N ASN A 129 -15.07 -5.83 4.94
CA ASN A 129 -14.84 -6.60 3.72
C ASN A 129 -13.84 -5.91 2.79
N ARG A 130 -13.97 -4.58 2.62
CA ARG A 130 -13.06 -3.79 1.79
C ARG A 130 -11.65 -3.73 2.39
N ALA A 131 -11.53 -3.63 3.71
CA ALA A 131 -10.26 -3.58 4.44
C ALA A 131 -9.51 -4.92 4.35
N ILE A 132 -10.18 -6.03 4.66
CA ILE A 132 -9.62 -7.38 4.53
C ILE A 132 -9.27 -7.70 3.06
N ALA A 133 -10.13 -7.31 2.11
CA ALA A 133 -9.82 -7.46 0.69
C ALA A 133 -8.59 -6.62 0.28
N SER A 134 -8.40 -5.47 0.91
CA SER A 134 -7.24 -4.61 0.65
C SER A 134 -5.95 -5.17 1.26
N ALA A 135 -6.02 -5.82 2.43
CA ALA A 135 -4.90 -6.58 2.99
C ALA A 135 -4.49 -7.73 2.05
N HIS A 136 -5.46 -8.51 1.53
CA HIS A 136 -5.18 -9.53 0.52
C HIS A 136 -4.60 -8.96 -0.79
N ARG A 137 -5.02 -7.76 -1.19
CA ARG A 137 -4.45 -7.07 -2.36
C ARG A 137 -2.99 -6.64 -2.12
N VAL A 138 -2.66 -6.19 -0.90
CA VAL A 138 -1.28 -5.89 -0.49
C VAL A 138 -0.43 -7.16 -0.51
N ASP A 139 -0.92 -8.22 0.12
CA ASP A 139 -0.29 -9.54 0.13
C ASP A 139 -0.03 -10.06 -1.30
N ALA A 140 -1.05 -10.05 -2.15
CA ALA A 140 -0.93 -10.46 -3.55
C ALA A 140 0.14 -9.67 -4.32
N ARG A 141 0.25 -8.36 -4.07
CA ARG A 141 1.25 -7.51 -4.72
C ARG A 141 2.66 -7.91 -4.30
N TYR A 142 2.91 -8.03 -3.00
CA TYR A 142 4.25 -8.34 -2.50
C TYR A 142 4.66 -9.77 -2.79
N LEU A 143 3.75 -10.75 -2.72
CA LEU A 143 4.02 -12.12 -3.15
C LEU A 143 4.43 -12.20 -4.62
N LEU A 144 3.81 -11.39 -5.49
CA LEU A 144 4.19 -11.33 -6.90
C LEU A 144 5.57 -10.69 -7.10
N ASP A 145 5.86 -9.59 -6.39
CA ASP A 145 7.18 -8.94 -6.42
C ASP A 145 8.28 -9.84 -5.81
N GLY A 146 7.89 -10.75 -4.91
CA GLY A 146 8.70 -11.80 -4.33
C GLY A 146 8.81 -13.08 -5.17
N ASP A 147 8.36 -13.13 -6.43
CA ASP A 147 8.47 -14.33 -7.29
C ASP A 147 7.70 -15.56 -6.71
N LEU A 148 6.52 -15.32 -6.15
CA LEU A 148 5.57 -16.34 -5.67
C LEU A 148 4.21 -16.21 -6.39
N PRO A 149 4.16 -16.35 -7.73
CA PRO A 149 2.99 -15.98 -8.54
C PRO A 149 1.73 -16.80 -8.22
N LYS A 150 1.88 -18.08 -7.86
CA LYS A 150 0.74 -18.93 -7.44
C LYS A 150 0.07 -18.40 -6.16
N GLN A 151 0.88 -18.01 -5.17
CA GLN A 151 0.37 -17.48 -3.91
C GLN A 151 -0.24 -16.09 -4.12
N ALA A 152 0.41 -15.26 -4.94
CA ALA A 152 -0.12 -13.96 -5.35
C ALA A 152 -1.49 -14.08 -6.03
N LEU A 153 -1.67 -15.06 -6.93
CA LEU A 153 -2.93 -15.31 -7.61
C LEU A 153 -4.04 -15.73 -6.63
N LEU A 154 -3.73 -16.62 -5.69
CA LEU A 154 -4.67 -17.04 -4.64
C LEU A 154 -5.08 -15.85 -3.74
N ALA A 155 -4.12 -15.02 -3.32
CA ALA A 155 -4.39 -13.82 -2.54
C ALA A 155 -5.25 -12.81 -3.33
N TRP A 156 -5.00 -12.66 -4.63
CA TRP A 156 -5.84 -11.82 -5.50
C TRP A 156 -7.28 -12.32 -5.56
N PHE A 157 -7.50 -13.64 -5.70
CA PHE A 157 -8.85 -14.21 -5.65
C PHE A 157 -9.55 -13.96 -4.32
N LYS A 158 -8.84 -14.13 -3.19
CA LYS A 158 -9.39 -13.81 -1.86
C LYS A 158 -9.84 -12.33 -1.77
N SER A 159 -9.04 -11.42 -2.31
CA SER A 159 -9.41 -9.99 -2.41
C SER A 159 -10.65 -9.78 -3.28
N PHE A 160 -10.69 -10.39 -4.47
CA PHE A 160 -11.80 -10.26 -5.42
C PHE A 160 -13.11 -10.79 -4.86
N TRP A 161 -13.12 -11.99 -4.27
CA TRP A 161 -14.35 -12.59 -3.74
C TRP A 161 -14.92 -11.83 -2.55
N LEU A 162 -14.06 -11.24 -1.72
CA LEU A 162 -14.50 -10.50 -0.55
C LEU A 162 -14.99 -9.09 -0.90
N HIS A 163 -14.33 -8.43 -1.86
CA HIS A 163 -14.73 -7.11 -2.36
C HIS A 163 -14.28 -6.94 -3.82
N PRO A 164 -15.17 -7.26 -4.80
CA PRO A 164 -14.81 -7.27 -6.22
C PRO A 164 -14.19 -5.97 -6.72
N PRO A 165 -14.66 -4.76 -6.35
CA PRO A 165 -14.02 -3.52 -6.78
C PRO A 165 -12.55 -3.41 -6.36
N THR A 166 -12.18 -3.94 -5.18
CA THR A 166 -10.78 -3.93 -4.71
C THR A 166 -9.91 -4.85 -5.57
N GLY A 167 -10.36 -6.07 -5.85
CA GLY A 167 -9.63 -7.01 -6.70
C GLY A 167 -9.47 -6.51 -8.14
N LEU A 168 -10.55 -6.00 -8.74
CA LEU A 168 -10.57 -5.48 -10.11
C LEU A 168 -9.70 -4.23 -10.28
N SER A 169 -9.54 -3.39 -9.25
CA SER A 169 -8.62 -2.23 -9.30
C SER A 169 -7.15 -2.61 -9.53
N ARG A 170 -6.80 -3.88 -9.35
CA ARG A 170 -5.46 -4.45 -9.53
C ARG A 170 -5.45 -5.72 -10.39
N MET A 171 -6.19 -5.70 -11.51
CA MET A 171 -6.13 -6.77 -12.53
C MET A 171 -4.72 -7.07 -13.05
N ASN A 172 -3.80 -6.09 -12.99
CA ASN A 172 -2.42 -6.29 -13.38
C ASN A 172 -1.70 -7.35 -12.52
N ILE A 173 -2.08 -7.55 -11.26
CA ILE A 173 -1.52 -8.60 -10.40
C ILE A 173 -1.97 -9.96 -10.93
N PHE A 174 -3.28 -10.13 -11.17
CA PHE A 174 -3.85 -11.35 -11.76
C PHE A 174 -3.17 -11.73 -13.07
N THR A 175 -3.10 -10.80 -14.03
CA THR A 175 -2.52 -11.09 -15.35
C THR A 175 -1.04 -11.39 -15.27
N SER A 176 -0.28 -10.67 -14.44
CA SER A 176 1.16 -10.91 -14.26
C SER A 176 1.43 -12.26 -13.60
N SER A 177 0.67 -12.61 -12.56
CA SER A 177 0.77 -13.93 -11.91
C SER A 177 0.48 -15.06 -12.89
N LEU A 178 -0.56 -14.91 -13.73
CA LEU A 178 -0.91 -15.93 -14.73
C LEU A 178 0.19 -16.07 -15.80
N LEU A 179 0.73 -14.97 -16.32
CA LEU A 179 1.81 -14.99 -17.29
C LEU A 179 3.06 -15.67 -16.74
N GLU A 180 3.43 -15.42 -15.48
CA GLU A 180 4.58 -16.09 -14.84
C GLU A 180 4.35 -17.58 -14.65
N ILE A 181 3.15 -17.99 -14.21
CA ILE A 181 2.80 -19.41 -14.05
C ILE A 181 2.87 -20.16 -15.39
N LEU A 182 2.49 -19.51 -16.49
CA LEU A 182 2.53 -20.08 -17.84
C LEU A 182 3.92 -20.01 -18.51
N GLY A 183 4.95 -19.53 -17.82
CA GLY A 183 6.31 -19.40 -18.37
C GLY A 183 6.49 -18.24 -19.36
N LEU A 184 5.50 -17.33 -19.44
CA LEU A 184 5.50 -16.16 -20.33
C LEU A 184 6.00 -14.88 -19.61
N GLY A 185 6.83 -15.03 -18.57
CA GLY A 185 7.37 -13.90 -17.80
C GLY A 185 8.11 -12.86 -18.66
N GLN A 186 8.79 -13.29 -19.73
CA GLN A 186 9.47 -12.37 -20.66
C GLN A 186 8.50 -11.40 -21.38
N LEU A 187 7.24 -11.78 -21.57
CA LEU A 187 6.21 -10.90 -22.12
C LEU A 187 5.79 -9.83 -21.10
N ARG A 188 5.69 -10.19 -19.82
CA ARG A 188 5.48 -9.25 -18.71
C ARG A 188 6.60 -8.21 -18.67
N ASP A 189 7.85 -8.64 -18.74
CA ASP A 189 9.01 -7.73 -18.68
C ASP A 189 9.02 -6.74 -19.85
N LYS A 190 8.68 -7.19 -21.06
CA LYS A 190 8.54 -6.30 -22.23
C LYS A 190 7.44 -5.26 -22.04
N ILE A 191 6.28 -5.63 -21.49
CA ILE A 191 5.18 -4.69 -21.22
C ILE A 191 5.58 -3.66 -20.15
N LEU A 192 6.31 -4.09 -19.11
CA LEU A 192 6.81 -3.18 -18.08
C LEU A 192 7.88 -2.21 -18.63
N ALA A 193 8.78 -2.69 -19.49
CA ALA A 193 9.78 -1.86 -20.16
C ALA A 193 9.14 -0.78 -21.05
N GLN A 194 8.10 -1.13 -21.82
CA GLN A 194 7.37 -0.16 -22.65
C GLN A 194 6.71 0.96 -21.83
N ARG A 195 6.24 0.67 -20.60
CA ARG A 195 5.69 1.69 -19.70
C ARG A 195 6.75 2.65 -19.18
N LYS A 196 7.98 2.18 -18.94
CA LYS A 196 9.10 3.01 -18.49
C LYS A 196 9.46 4.08 -19.53
N ASN A 197 9.39 3.74 -20.82
CA ASN A 197 9.67 4.66 -21.93
C ASN A 197 8.67 5.83 -22.05
N ARG A 198 7.54 5.80 -21.35
CA ARG A 198 6.57 6.91 -21.35
C ARG A 198 7.04 8.12 -20.52
N TYR A 199 8.08 7.94 -19.71
CA TYR A 199 8.66 8.96 -18.84
C TYR A 199 10.05 9.44 -19.30
N GLN A 200 10.56 8.90 -20.41
CA GLN A 200 11.73 9.42 -21.14
C GLN A 200 11.24 10.41 -22.20
#